data_AF-A0AAJ1FRU3-F1
#
_entry.id   AF-A0AAJ1FRU3-F1
#
_cell.length_a   1.000
_cell.length_b   1.000
_cell.length_c   1.000
_cell.angle_alpha   90.00
_cell.angle_beta   90.00
_cell.angle_gamma   90.00
#
_symmetry.space_group_name_H-M   'P 1'
#
loop_
_entity.id
_entity.type
_entity.pdbx_description
1 polymer ?
#
loop_
_entity_poly.entity_id
_entity_poly.type
_entity_poly.pdbx_seq_one_letter_code
_entity_poly.pdbx_strand_id
1 'polypeptide(L)'
;MAKLRKPFFLALAMTGVSVRRDMMLLVEQTESVIAHTLSEIEGDRNVIVEQVSDCAEDGSEIMVDLYSYKGLSGYDEYDVKEDYGLLIEQLSRRSTFLTLFGLFEYHLEACGRLMAGMSGYSTPFDEMKNGTVEKTHRLLKHILAEEKKSKASNLEHLLIIRNLLAHNNGMILNDRRKSLVRALRRIENDKGGVSSNTLSIQLNAPFLTYVVSEFSRYYEQMESAIQSFYLNKSPPKN
;
A
#
# COMPACT_ATOMS: atom_id res chain seq x y z
N MET A 1 -4.76 -4.80 -37.81
CA MET A 1 -4.85 -3.93 -36.61
C MET A 1 -6.07 -4.35 -35.81
N ALA A 2 -5.87 -4.94 -34.62
CA ALA A 2 -6.96 -5.33 -33.75
C ALA A 2 -7.49 -4.07 -33.03
N LYS A 3 -8.76 -3.72 -33.27
CA LYS A 3 -9.46 -2.65 -32.55
C LYS A 3 -9.78 -3.17 -31.14
N LEU A 4 -9.21 -2.60 -30.07
CA LEU A 4 -9.83 -2.75 -28.76
C LEU A 4 -11.28 -2.24 -28.88
N ARG A 5 -12.26 -3.11 -28.68
CA ARG A 5 -13.68 -2.79 -28.85
C ARG A 5 -14.19 -2.00 -27.62
N LYS A 6 -15.28 -1.24 -27.78
CA LYS A 6 -16.05 -0.58 -26.69
C LYS A 6 -16.23 -1.40 -25.39
N PRO A 7 -16.39 -2.75 -25.41
CA PRO A 7 -16.49 -3.56 -24.20
C PRO A 7 -15.26 -3.49 -23.28
N PHE A 8 -14.05 -3.28 -23.82
CA PHE A 8 -12.85 -3.17 -22.99
C PHE A 8 -12.83 -1.88 -22.17
N PHE A 9 -13.20 -0.75 -22.78
CA PHE A 9 -13.26 0.53 -22.05
C PHE A 9 -14.30 0.47 -20.94
N LEU A 10 -15.45 -0.16 -21.22
CA LEU A 10 -16.47 -0.39 -20.20
C LEU A 10 -15.95 -1.33 -19.10
N ALA A 11 -15.25 -2.40 -19.44
CA ALA A 11 -14.65 -3.30 -18.44
C ALA A 11 -13.59 -2.59 -17.59
N LEU A 12 -12.73 -1.78 -18.18
CA LEU A 12 -11.69 -1.02 -17.49
C LEU A 12 -12.27 0.02 -16.52
N ALA A 13 -13.24 0.81 -17.00
CA ALA A 13 -13.92 1.82 -16.20
C ALA A 13 -14.73 1.20 -15.06
N MET A 14 -15.48 0.12 -15.33
CA MET A 14 -16.26 -0.59 -14.32
C MET A 14 -15.34 -1.28 -13.30
N THR A 15 -14.20 -1.82 -13.72
CA THR A 15 -13.19 -2.37 -12.81
C THR A 15 -12.60 -1.27 -11.94
N GLY A 16 -12.17 -0.14 -12.50
CA GLY A 16 -11.61 0.96 -11.70
C GLY A 16 -12.59 1.51 -10.65
N VAL A 17 -13.86 1.71 -11.02
CA VAL A 17 -14.88 2.25 -10.11
C VAL A 17 -15.26 1.26 -9.00
N SER A 18 -15.48 -0.02 -9.34
CA SER A 18 -15.84 -1.05 -8.36
C SER A 18 -14.69 -1.28 -7.37
N VAL A 19 -13.48 -1.43 -7.89
CA VAL A 19 -12.29 -1.74 -7.10
C VAL A 19 -11.95 -0.62 -6.13
N ARG A 20 -12.07 0.64 -6.57
CA ARG A 20 -11.90 1.79 -5.68
C ARG A 20 -12.90 1.75 -4.53
N ARG A 21 -14.17 1.42 -4.80
CA ARG A 21 -15.20 1.36 -3.76
C ARG A 21 -14.90 0.25 -2.75
N ASP A 22 -14.56 -0.95 -3.24
CA ASP A 22 -14.24 -2.10 -2.37
C ASP A 22 -12.99 -1.83 -1.52
N MET A 23 -11.97 -1.21 -2.11
CA MET A 23 -10.78 -0.76 -1.42
C MET A 23 -11.08 0.29 -0.35
N MET A 24 -11.87 1.32 -0.67
CA MET A 24 -12.26 2.35 0.31
C MET A 24 -13.06 1.76 1.47
N LEU A 25 -13.97 0.83 1.19
CA LEU A 25 -14.72 0.12 2.23
C LEU A 25 -13.77 -0.62 3.18
N LEU A 26 -12.76 -1.30 2.64
CA LEU A 26 -11.74 -1.97 3.46
C LEU A 26 -10.95 -0.98 4.33
N VAL A 27 -10.61 0.20 3.79
CA VAL A 27 -9.95 1.27 4.56
C VAL A 27 -10.85 1.77 5.70
N GLU A 28 -12.12 2.07 5.41
CA GLU A 28 -13.09 2.53 6.41
C GLU A 28 -13.28 1.51 7.53
N GLN A 29 -13.43 0.22 7.17
CA GLN A 29 -13.53 -0.86 8.14
C GLN A 29 -12.27 -0.96 9.01
N THR A 30 -11.09 -0.86 8.40
CA THR A 30 -9.82 -0.95 9.12
C THR A 30 -9.67 0.17 10.14
N GLU A 31 -9.85 1.42 9.72
CA GLU A 31 -9.70 2.57 10.63
C GLU A 31 -10.82 2.59 11.68
N SER A 32 -12.04 2.12 11.37
CA SER A 32 -13.11 1.96 12.36
C SER A 32 -12.77 0.91 13.42
N VAL A 33 -12.18 -0.22 13.03
CA VAL A 33 -11.75 -1.27 13.97
C VAL A 33 -10.60 -0.78 14.84
N ILE A 34 -9.63 -0.06 14.25
CA ILE A 34 -8.55 0.57 15.01
C ILE A 34 -9.13 1.53 16.06
N ALA A 35 -9.98 2.48 15.65
CA ALA A 35 -10.56 3.46 16.56
C ALA A 35 -11.35 2.81 17.70
N HIS A 36 -12.14 1.78 17.39
CA HIS A 36 -12.86 1.00 18.40
C HIS A 36 -11.91 0.33 19.39
N THR A 37 -10.87 -0.34 18.88
CA THR A 37 -9.90 -1.06 19.71
C THR A 37 -9.12 -0.11 20.61
N LEU A 38 -8.73 1.08 20.12
CA LEU A 38 -8.08 2.11 20.92
C LEU A 38 -8.99 2.61 22.06
N SER A 39 -10.28 2.83 21.77
CA SER A 39 -11.25 3.19 22.80
C SER A 39 -11.44 2.09 23.85
N GLU A 40 -11.39 0.81 23.45
CA GLU A 40 -11.42 -0.31 24.39
C GLU A 40 -10.18 -0.34 25.28
N ILE A 41 -8.99 -0.08 24.72
CA ILE A 41 -7.72 -0.03 25.48
C ILE A 41 -7.76 1.08 26.54
N GLU A 42 -8.25 2.26 26.19
CA GLU A 42 -8.38 3.39 27.13
C GLU A 42 -9.34 3.07 28.29
N GLY A 43 -10.41 2.32 28.01
CA GLY A 43 -11.39 1.89 29.01
C GLY A 43 -10.99 0.65 29.82
N ASP A 44 -10.01 -0.13 29.34
CA ASP A 44 -9.62 -1.39 29.97
C ASP A 44 -8.76 -1.16 31.22
N ARG A 45 -9.19 -1.76 32.33
CA ARG A 45 -8.48 -1.73 33.62
C ARG A 45 -7.75 -3.03 33.92
N ASN A 46 -7.77 -3.99 33.01
CA ASN A 46 -7.17 -5.31 33.20
C ASN A 46 -5.66 -5.30 32.89
N VAL A 47 -4.92 -4.46 33.60
CA VAL A 47 -3.45 -4.49 33.60
C VAL A 47 -2.99 -5.38 34.75
N ILE A 48 -2.08 -6.29 34.45
CA ILE A 48 -1.48 -7.17 35.46
C ILE A 48 -0.28 -6.42 36.03
N VAL A 49 -0.19 -6.37 37.36
CA VAL A 49 0.93 -5.75 38.08
C VAL A 49 1.63 -6.83 38.90
N GLU A 50 2.91 -7.01 38.64
CA GLU A 50 3.78 -7.95 39.35
C GLU A 50 4.99 -7.21 39.92
N GLN A 51 5.39 -7.54 41.15
CA GLN A 51 6.65 -7.03 41.68
C GLN A 51 7.80 -7.93 41.27
N VAL A 52 8.78 -7.34 40.59
CA VAL A 52 9.98 -8.03 40.12
C VAL A 52 11.22 -7.38 40.71
N SER A 53 12.27 -8.18 40.86
CA SER A 53 13.60 -7.70 41.22
C SER A 53 14.29 -7.11 39.99
N ASP A 54 14.87 -5.93 40.14
CA ASP A 54 15.66 -5.23 39.14
C ASP A 54 16.98 -4.70 39.75
N CYS A 55 17.94 -4.35 38.91
CA CYS A 55 19.23 -3.83 39.32
C CYS A 55 19.25 -2.30 39.19
N ALA A 56 19.44 -1.59 40.31
CA ALA A 56 19.69 -0.16 40.29
C ALA A 56 21.05 0.18 39.63
N GLU A 57 21.26 1.45 39.29
CA GLU A 57 22.50 1.93 38.65
C GLU A 57 23.76 1.66 39.50
N ASP A 58 23.61 1.60 40.82
CA ASP A 58 24.70 1.28 41.76
C ASP A 58 24.92 -0.24 41.95
N GLY A 59 24.16 -1.07 41.23
CA GLY A 59 24.21 -2.53 41.28
C GLY A 59 23.44 -3.15 42.46
N SER A 60 22.71 -2.35 43.24
CA SER A 60 21.83 -2.88 44.28
C SER A 60 20.54 -3.46 43.72
N GLU A 61 19.98 -4.45 44.40
CA GLU A 61 18.71 -5.08 44.03
C GLU A 61 17.55 -4.23 44.55
N ILE A 62 16.63 -3.84 43.66
CA ILE A 62 15.43 -3.07 43.97
C ILE A 62 14.19 -3.83 43.51
N MET A 63 13.07 -3.64 44.21
CA MET A 63 11.78 -4.15 43.76
C MET A 63 11.07 -3.07 42.94
N VAL A 64 10.61 -3.43 41.74
CA VAL A 64 9.88 -2.53 40.85
C VAL A 64 8.57 -3.18 40.40
N ASP A 65 7.58 -2.35 40.11
CA ASP A 65 6.32 -2.81 39.54
C ASP A 65 6.48 -3.01 38.03
N LEU A 66 6.20 -4.23 37.57
CA LEU A 66 6.13 -4.59 36.16
C LEU A 66 4.66 -4.67 35.74
N TYR A 67 4.28 -3.81 34.82
CA TYR A 67 2.96 -3.74 34.22
C TYR A 67 2.93 -4.61 32.98
N SER A 68 1.91 -5.47 32.85
CA SER A 68 1.72 -6.33 31.68
C SER A 68 0.31 -6.18 31.12
N TYR A 69 0.22 -5.94 29.81
CA TYR A 69 -1.03 -5.76 29.10
C TYR A 69 -0.98 -6.45 27.74
N LYS A 70 -1.89 -7.41 27.52
CA LYS A 70 -2.07 -8.14 26.24
C LYS A 70 -0.78 -8.67 25.60
N GLY A 71 0.18 -9.10 26.43
CA GLY A 71 1.45 -9.70 26.00
C GLY A 71 2.61 -8.71 25.84
N LEU A 72 2.42 -7.44 26.17
CA LEU A 72 3.48 -6.45 26.35
C LEU A 72 3.72 -6.21 27.84
N SER A 73 4.96 -5.90 28.21
CA SER A 73 5.35 -5.61 29.59
C SER A 73 6.28 -4.39 29.63
N GLY A 74 6.16 -3.60 30.70
CA GLY A 74 6.93 -2.38 30.91
C GLY A 74 6.76 -1.83 32.33
N TYR A 75 7.44 -0.73 32.63
CA TYR A 75 7.50 -0.17 33.98
C TYR A 75 6.48 0.95 34.24
N ASP A 76 5.66 1.27 33.24
CA ASP A 76 4.59 2.27 33.34
C ASP A 76 3.30 1.71 32.70
N GLU A 77 2.17 1.86 33.38
CA GLU A 77 0.88 1.36 32.91
C GLU A 77 0.46 2.00 31.57
N TYR A 78 0.66 3.31 31.45
CA TYR A 78 0.24 4.08 30.29
C TYR A 78 1.09 3.71 29.07
N ASP A 79 2.40 3.61 29.24
CA ASP A 79 3.33 3.26 28.15
C ASP A 79 3.00 1.87 27.56
N VAL A 80 2.72 0.86 28.40
CA VAL A 80 2.41 -0.49 27.90
C VAL A 80 1.09 -0.53 27.12
N LYS A 81 0.10 0.28 27.52
CA LYS A 81 -1.15 0.44 26.76
C LYS A 81 -0.93 1.19 25.46
N GLU A 82 -0.13 2.26 25.46
CA GLU A 82 0.21 3.01 24.26
C GLU A 82 0.95 2.14 23.25
N ASP A 83 1.94 1.36 23.69
CA ASP A 83 2.69 0.43 22.85
C ASP A 83 1.78 -0.64 22.23
N TYR A 84 0.81 -1.17 22.99
CA TYR A 84 -0.17 -2.11 22.47
C TYR A 84 -1.09 -1.43 21.44
N GLY A 85 -1.53 -0.19 21.70
CA GLY A 85 -2.30 0.60 20.75
C GLY A 85 -1.56 0.77 19.43
N LEU A 86 -0.30 1.21 19.48
CA LEU A 86 0.56 1.38 18.32
C LEU A 86 0.77 0.05 17.58
N LEU A 87 0.95 -1.06 18.29
CA LEU A 87 1.06 -2.39 17.69
C LEU A 87 -0.18 -2.74 16.86
N ILE A 88 -1.39 -2.55 17.41
CA ILE A 88 -2.65 -2.83 16.71
C ILE A 88 -2.82 -1.93 15.49
N GLU A 89 -2.54 -0.64 15.62
CA GLU A 89 -2.58 0.30 14.50
C GLU A 89 -1.69 -0.16 13.35
N GLN A 90 -0.42 -0.46 13.66
CA GLN A 90 0.56 -0.85 12.65
C GLN A 90 0.21 -2.20 12.02
N LEU A 91 -0.17 -3.20 12.79
CA LEU A 91 -0.58 -4.50 12.26
C LEU A 91 -1.78 -4.37 11.31
N SER A 92 -2.81 -3.64 11.73
CA SER A 92 -4.05 -3.45 10.98
C SER A 92 -3.80 -2.69 9.68
N ARG A 93 -3.06 -1.57 9.72
CA ARG A 93 -2.75 -0.79 8.52
C ARG A 93 -1.82 -1.53 7.57
N ARG A 94 -0.80 -2.23 8.07
CA ARG A 94 0.14 -3.01 7.23
C ARG A 94 -0.58 -4.16 6.52
N SER A 95 -1.40 -4.92 7.26
CA SER A 95 -2.20 -6.02 6.70
C SER A 95 -3.15 -5.51 5.61
N THR A 96 -3.85 -4.41 5.90
CA THR A 96 -4.77 -3.79 4.95
C THR A 96 -4.04 -3.27 3.72
N PHE A 97 -2.91 -2.61 3.88
CA PHE A 97 -2.12 -2.15 2.74
C PHE A 97 -1.68 -3.30 1.82
N LEU A 98 -1.19 -4.41 2.38
CA LEU A 98 -0.83 -5.58 1.59
C LEU A 98 -2.04 -6.16 0.85
N THR A 99 -3.20 -6.18 1.50
CA THR A 99 -4.48 -6.62 0.91
C THR A 99 -4.93 -5.70 -0.24
N LEU A 100 -4.91 -4.38 -0.03
CA LEU A 100 -5.19 -3.39 -1.06
C LEU A 100 -4.26 -3.56 -2.25
N PHE A 101 -2.97 -3.78 -2.01
CA PHE A 101 -2.00 -4.00 -3.08
C PHE A 101 -2.29 -5.29 -3.85
N GLY A 102 -2.66 -6.38 -3.16
CA GLY A 102 -3.05 -7.64 -3.78
C GLY A 102 -4.30 -7.51 -4.66
N LEU A 103 -5.33 -6.82 -4.17
CA LEU A 103 -6.54 -6.50 -4.95
C LEU A 103 -6.16 -5.68 -6.20
N PHE A 104 -5.32 -4.65 -6.02
CA PHE A 104 -4.85 -3.84 -7.13
C PHE A 104 -4.12 -4.68 -8.18
N GLU A 105 -3.18 -5.53 -7.78
CA GLU A 105 -2.44 -6.42 -8.69
C GLU A 105 -3.37 -7.38 -9.42
N TYR A 106 -4.34 -8.00 -8.74
CA TYR A 106 -5.31 -8.91 -9.35
C TYR A 106 -6.09 -8.23 -10.49
N HIS A 107 -6.61 -7.03 -10.26
CA HIS A 107 -7.36 -6.30 -11.27
C HIS A 107 -6.46 -5.77 -12.39
N LEU A 108 -5.25 -5.33 -12.05
CA LEU A 108 -4.27 -4.87 -13.02
C LEU A 108 -3.80 -5.99 -13.96
N GLU A 109 -3.68 -7.21 -13.45
CA GLU A 109 -3.38 -8.41 -14.24
C GLU A 109 -4.49 -8.70 -15.25
N ALA A 110 -5.76 -8.66 -14.83
CA ALA A 110 -6.89 -8.84 -15.73
C ALA A 110 -6.89 -7.80 -16.86
N CYS A 111 -6.61 -6.53 -16.53
CA CYS A 111 -6.46 -5.47 -17.52
C CYS A 111 -5.28 -5.73 -18.46
N GLY A 112 -4.14 -6.17 -17.93
CA GLY A 112 -2.93 -6.51 -18.68
C GLY A 112 -3.15 -7.65 -19.68
N ARG A 113 -3.79 -8.74 -19.27
CA ARG A 113 -4.15 -9.88 -20.14
C ARG A 113 -5.03 -9.43 -21.30
N LEU A 114 -6.07 -8.64 -21.01
CA LEU A 114 -6.96 -8.08 -22.01
C LEU A 114 -6.20 -7.18 -23.01
N MET A 115 -5.35 -6.27 -22.51
CA MET A 115 -4.52 -5.42 -23.34
C MET A 115 -3.57 -6.22 -24.25
N ALA A 116 -2.94 -7.27 -23.75
CA ALA A 116 -2.00 -8.09 -24.52
C ALA A 116 -2.73 -8.81 -25.66
N GLY A 117 -3.88 -9.42 -25.37
CA GLY A 117 -4.70 -10.11 -26.35
C GLY A 117 -5.22 -9.21 -27.47
N MET A 118 -5.44 -7.93 -27.21
CA MET A 118 -5.99 -6.99 -28.20
C MET A 118 -4.96 -6.10 -28.90
N SER A 119 -3.75 -5.96 -28.36
CA SER A 119 -2.70 -5.11 -28.95
C SER A 119 -1.87 -5.82 -30.02
N GLY A 120 -1.98 -7.16 -30.13
CA GLY A 120 -1.09 -7.94 -30.99
C GLY A 120 0.34 -8.02 -30.46
N TYR A 121 0.53 -7.76 -29.15
CA TYR A 121 1.82 -7.92 -28.49
C TYR A 121 2.29 -9.37 -28.62
N SER A 122 3.54 -9.57 -29.07
CA SER A 122 4.04 -10.90 -29.43
C SER A 122 4.24 -11.83 -28.24
N THR A 123 4.36 -11.29 -27.03
CA THR A 123 4.54 -12.06 -25.80
C THR A 123 3.25 -12.06 -24.99
N PRO A 124 2.68 -13.24 -24.66
CA PRO A 124 1.57 -13.33 -23.72
C PRO A 124 1.90 -12.69 -22.37
N PHE A 125 0.90 -12.10 -21.70
CA PHE A 125 1.09 -11.41 -20.41
C PHE A 125 1.75 -12.31 -19.34
N ASP A 126 1.36 -13.59 -19.34
CA ASP A 126 1.84 -14.59 -18.37
C ASP A 126 3.33 -14.91 -18.56
N GLU A 127 3.83 -14.79 -19.79
CA GLU A 127 5.23 -15.05 -20.17
C GLU A 127 6.14 -13.82 -19.97
N MET A 128 5.56 -12.65 -19.68
CA MET A 128 6.36 -11.45 -19.42
C MET A 128 7.13 -11.60 -18.09
N LYS A 129 8.40 -11.20 -18.08
CA LYS A 129 9.21 -11.08 -16.86
C LYS A 129 8.79 -9.86 -16.03
N ASN A 130 8.98 -9.93 -14.71
CA ASN A 130 8.71 -8.92 -13.65
C ASN A 130 7.32 -9.02 -13.00
N GLY A 131 7.05 -8.19 -11.99
CA GLY A 131 5.77 -8.11 -11.29
C GLY A 131 4.65 -7.52 -12.15
N THR A 132 3.41 -7.70 -11.72
CA THR A 132 2.21 -7.32 -12.49
C THR A 132 2.21 -5.84 -12.87
N VAL A 133 2.61 -4.97 -11.96
CA VAL A 133 2.69 -3.51 -12.20
C VAL A 133 3.69 -3.19 -13.31
N GLU A 134 4.89 -3.80 -13.27
CA GLU A 134 5.90 -3.60 -14.29
C GLU A 134 5.49 -4.18 -15.64
N LYS A 135 4.87 -5.36 -15.66
CA LYS A 135 4.33 -5.99 -16.88
C LYS A 135 3.31 -5.07 -17.55
N THR A 136 2.33 -4.60 -16.78
CA THR A 136 1.28 -3.72 -17.30
C THR A 136 1.84 -2.38 -17.76
N HIS A 137 2.79 -1.79 -17.03
CA HIS A 137 3.43 -0.56 -17.46
C HIS A 137 4.25 -0.73 -18.74
N ARG A 138 4.94 -1.88 -18.92
CA ARG A 138 5.65 -2.20 -20.17
C ARG A 138 4.67 -2.34 -21.33
N LEU A 139 3.56 -3.02 -21.11
CA LEU A 139 2.52 -3.20 -22.12
C LEU A 139 1.88 -1.87 -22.51
N LEU A 140 1.57 -1.01 -21.53
CA LEU A 140 1.10 0.35 -21.78
C LEU A 140 2.11 1.14 -22.62
N LYS A 141 3.39 1.13 -22.26
CA LYS A 141 4.44 1.78 -23.06
C LYS A 141 4.51 1.25 -24.49
N HIS A 142 4.34 -0.05 -24.69
CA HIS A 142 4.34 -0.65 -26.03
C HIS A 142 3.10 -0.25 -26.84
N ILE A 143 1.91 -0.31 -26.24
CA ILE A 143 0.65 0.10 -26.89
C ILE A 143 0.71 1.59 -27.25
N LEU A 144 1.26 2.41 -26.36
CA LEU A 144 1.37 3.85 -26.49
C LEU A 144 2.63 4.31 -27.26
N ALA A 145 3.41 3.38 -27.85
CA ALA A 145 4.73 3.62 -28.42
C ALA A 145 4.82 4.64 -29.59
N GLU A 146 3.76 5.38 -29.88
CA GLU A 146 3.75 6.55 -30.78
C GLU A 146 3.68 7.90 -30.04
N GLU A 147 3.33 7.96 -28.75
CA GLU A 147 3.38 9.20 -27.96
C GLU A 147 4.38 9.10 -26.79
N LYS A 148 5.50 9.80 -26.94
CA LYS A 148 6.62 9.98 -25.98
C LYS A 148 6.23 10.62 -24.63
N LYS A 149 4.97 10.57 -24.19
CA LYS A 149 4.46 11.37 -23.05
C LYS A 149 3.46 10.65 -22.14
N SER A 150 3.48 9.33 -22.04
CA SER A 150 2.70 8.65 -20.99
C SER A 150 3.22 9.07 -19.60
N LYS A 151 2.56 10.06 -18.98
CA LYS A 151 2.73 10.51 -17.59
C LYS A 151 2.06 9.57 -16.58
N ALA A 152 1.83 8.30 -16.93
CA ALA A 152 1.29 7.33 -15.99
C ALA A 152 2.20 7.29 -14.74
N SER A 153 1.62 7.65 -13.59
CA SER A 153 2.20 7.73 -12.27
C SER A 153 2.87 6.40 -11.99
N ASN A 154 4.18 6.43 -11.73
CA ASN A 154 4.87 5.23 -11.30
C ASN A 154 4.52 4.95 -9.84
N LEU A 155 4.02 3.74 -9.56
CA LEU A 155 3.73 3.25 -8.20
C LEU A 155 4.98 2.71 -7.48
N GLU A 156 6.18 2.97 -8.00
CA GLU A 156 7.47 2.53 -7.43
C GLU A 156 7.62 2.84 -5.94
N HIS A 157 7.22 4.04 -5.49
CA HIS A 157 7.25 4.39 -4.07
C HIS A 157 6.41 3.42 -3.21
N LEU A 158 5.17 3.10 -3.62
CA LEU A 158 4.35 2.12 -2.90
C LEU A 158 4.90 0.69 -3.03
N LEU A 159 5.48 0.31 -4.17
CA LEU A 159 6.16 -0.99 -4.33
C LEU A 159 7.33 -1.14 -3.35
N ILE A 160 8.10 -0.07 -3.13
CA ILE A 160 9.19 -0.05 -2.15
C ILE A 160 8.65 -0.28 -0.74
N ILE A 161 7.58 0.42 -0.35
CA ILE A 161 6.94 0.25 0.97
C ILE A 161 6.36 -1.17 1.11
N ARG A 162 5.66 -1.67 0.09
CA ARG A 162 5.09 -3.03 0.05
C ARG A 162 6.17 -4.09 0.25
N ASN A 163 7.29 -3.98 -0.46
CA ASN A 163 8.38 -4.94 -0.34
C ASN A 163 9.10 -4.83 1.01
N LEU A 164 9.19 -3.64 1.60
CA LEU A 164 9.73 -3.46 2.95
C LEU A 164 8.85 -4.16 3.99
N LEU A 165 7.54 -3.99 3.89
CA LEU A 165 6.58 -4.60 4.82
C LEU A 165 6.51 -6.12 4.65
N ALA A 166 6.46 -6.61 3.40
CA ALA A 166 6.35 -8.04 3.12
C ALA A 166 7.58 -8.86 3.50
N HIS A 167 8.79 -8.29 3.39
CA HIS A 167 10.03 -9.04 3.61
C HIS A 167 10.73 -8.75 4.93
N ASN A 168 10.58 -7.53 5.46
CA ASN A 168 11.31 -7.09 6.65
C ASN A 168 10.38 -6.62 7.78
N ASN A 169 9.06 -6.86 7.68
CA ASN A 169 8.08 -6.37 8.63
C ASN A 169 8.21 -4.85 8.90
N GLY A 170 8.57 -4.07 7.87
CA GLY A 170 8.78 -2.62 7.99
C GLY A 170 10.15 -2.19 8.52
N MET A 171 11.07 -3.11 8.81
CA MET A 171 12.41 -2.81 9.32
C MET A 171 13.35 -2.28 8.22
N ILE A 172 14.05 -1.19 8.53
CA ILE A 172 14.96 -0.50 7.60
C ILE A 172 16.34 -1.15 7.66
N LEU A 173 16.71 -1.83 6.58
CA LEU A 173 18.06 -2.37 6.38
C LEU A 173 18.95 -1.38 5.60
N ASN A 174 20.24 -1.37 5.91
CA ASN A 174 21.21 -0.38 5.40
C ASN A 174 21.33 -0.31 3.87
N ASP A 175 21.08 -1.42 3.18
CA ASP A 175 21.22 -1.61 1.73
C ASP A 175 20.10 -0.94 0.90
N ARG A 176 18.95 -0.63 1.50
CA ARG A 176 17.77 -0.07 0.78
C ARG A 176 17.50 1.42 1.05
N ARG A 177 18.41 2.10 1.76
CA ARG A 177 18.15 3.43 2.33
C ARG A 177 17.83 4.52 1.28
N LYS A 178 18.53 4.55 0.14
CA LYS A 178 18.35 5.64 -0.86
C LYS A 178 17.01 5.58 -1.61
N SER A 179 16.55 4.40 -2.03
CA SER A 179 15.25 4.24 -2.69
C SER A 179 14.12 4.43 -1.70
N LEU A 180 14.26 3.90 -0.49
CA LEU A 180 13.30 4.09 0.60
C LEU A 180 13.15 5.58 0.96
N VAL A 181 14.23 6.32 1.18
CA VAL A 181 14.15 7.77 1.49
C VAL A 181 13.43 8.55 0.39
N ARG A 182 13.65 8.21 -0.90
CA ARG A 182 12.90 8.85 -2.00
C ARG A 182 11.42 8.50 -1.98
N ALA A 183 11.08 7.25 -1.69
CA ALA A 183 9.69 6.81 -1.56
C ALA A 183 8.99 7.53 -0.39
N LEU A 184 9.62 7.57 0.77
CA LEU A 184 9.11 8.26 1.97
C LEU A 184 8.89 9.75 1.71
N ARG A 185 9.88 10.45 1.15
CA ARG A 185 9.76 11.88 0.81
C ARG A 185 8.61 12.17 -0.16
N ARG A 186 8.36 11.28 -1.12
CA ARG A 186 7.21 11.43 -2.04
C ARG A 186 5.90 11.36 -1.26
N ILE A 187 5.75 10.36 -0.39
CA ILE A 187 4.54 10.17 0.41
C ILE A 187 4.35 11.36 1.37
N GLU A 188 5.41 11.81 2.03
CA GLU A 188 5.39 12.98 2.92
C GLU A 188 4.95 14.26 2.19
N ASN A 189 5.49 14.52 0.99
CA ASN A 189 5.12 15.69 0.18
C ASN A 189 3.63 15.69 -0.19
N ASP A 190 3.07 14.50 -0.42
CA ASP A 190 1.65 14.32 -0.74
C ASP A 190 0.76 14.25 0.52
N LYS A 191 1.34 14.43 1.72
CA LYS A 191 0.68 14.24 3.03
C LYS A 191 0.06 12.85 3.19
N GLY A 192 0.69 11.85 2.58
CA GLY A 192 0.21 10.47 2.53
C GLY A 192 0.45 9.64 3.78
N GLY A 193 0.78 10.24 4.93
CA GLY A 193 0.70 9.56 6.22
C GLY A 193 1.75 8.48 6.50
N VAL A 194 3.03 8.73 6.25
CA VAL A 194 4.11 7.83 6.68
C VAL A 194 5.11 8.58 7.54
N SER A 195 5.55 7.95 8.60
CA SER A 195 6.70 8.36 9.41
C SER A 195 7.76 7.25 9.40
N SER A 196 9.00 7.62 9.71
CA SER A 196 10.08 6.65 9.87
C SER A 196 10.98 7.06 11.01
N ASN A 197 11.48 6.07 11.74
CA ASN A 197 12.61 6.24 12.65
C ASN A 197 13.84 5.53 12.07
N THR A 198 14.90 5.39 12.86
CA THR A 198 16.14 4.75 12.41
C THR A 198 15.97 3.26 12.09
N LEU A 199 14.97 2.61 12.67
CA LEU A 199 14.79 1.15 12.66
C LEU A 199 13.62 0.69 11.79
N SER A 200 12.56 1.48 11.66
CA SER A 200 11.31 1.04 11.03
C SER A 200 10.49 2.20 10.44
N ILE A 201 9.52 1.83 9.61
CA ILE A 201 8.48 2.74 9.13
C ILE A 201 7.18 2.54 9.92
N GLN A 202 6.43 3.63 10.06
CA GLN A 202 5.11 3.66 10.66
C GLN A 202 4.10 4.19 9.63
N LEU A 203 2.98 3.48 9.51
CA LEU A 203 1.85 3.86 8.68
C LEU A 203 0.84 4.60 9.56
N ASN A 204 0.55 5.85 9.21
CA ASN A 204 -0.37 6.70 9.96
C ASN A 204 -1.75 6.69 9.29
N ALA A 205 -2.77 7.20 9.98
CA ALA A 205 -4.16 7.19 9.52
C ALA A 205 -4.40 7.62 8.04
N PRO A 206 -3.72 8.64 7.47
CA PRO A 206 -3.98 9.01 6.07
C PRO A 206 -3.41 8.04 5.04
N PHE A 207 -2.57 7.08 5.43
CA PHE A 207 -1.82 6.24 4.51
C PHE A 207 -2.68 5.36 3.62
N LEU A 208 -3.67 4.68 4.19
CA LEU A 208 -4.50 3.77 3.42
C LEU A 208 -5.34 4.52 2.37
N THR A 209 -5.91 5.67 2.74
CA THR A 209 -6.61 6.56 1.80
C THR A 209 -5.68 7.07 0.71
N TYR A 210 -4.44 7.44 1.07
CA TYR A 210 -3.42 7.83 0.10
C TYR A 210 -3.17 6.72 -0.93
N VAL A 211 -2.98 5.47 -0.48
CA VAL A 211 -2.78 4.31 -1.36
C VAL A 211 -3.93 4.13 -2.35
N VAL A 212 -5.18 4.19 -1.89
CA VAL A 212 -6.35 4.05 -2.78
C VAL A 212 -6.42 5.18 -3.80
N SER A 213 -6.04 6.40 -3.41
CA SER A 213 -5.98 7.54 -4.33
C SER A 213 -4.88 7.38 -5.40
N GLU A 214 -3.71 6.85 -5.04
CA GLU A 214 -2.63 6.55 -5.99
C GLU A 214 -3.05 5.46 -6.99
N PHE A 215 -3.74 4.41 -6.52
CA PHE A 215 -4.29 3.36 -7.39
C PHE A 215 -5.36 3.91 -8.33
N SER A 216 -6.27 4.73 -7.81
CA SER A 216 -7.31 5.39 -8.61
C SER A 216 -6.70 6.26 -9.71
N ARG A 217 -5.71 7.09 -9.34
CA ARG A 217 -4.96 7.92 -10.28
C ARG A 217 -4.25 7.08 -11.34
N TYR A 218 -3.69 5.94 -10.96
CA TYR A 218 -3.07 5.02 -11.91
C TYR A 218 -4.09 4.47 -12.92
N TYR A 219 -5.26 4.02 -12.46
CA TYR A 219 -6.34 3.54 -13.33
C TYR A 219 -6.84 4.62 -14.29
N GLU A 220 -7.09 5.83 -13.79
CA GLU A 220 -7.54 6.98 -14.61
C GLU A 220 -6.53 7.34 -15.69
N GLN A 221 -5.24 7.35 -15.35
CA GLN A 221 -4.18 7.63 -16.32
C GLN A 221 -4.01 6.51 -17.34
N MET A 222 -4.18 5.26 -16.92
CA MET A 222 -4.20 4.11 -17.83
C MET A 222 -5.38 4.21 -18.81
N GLU A 223 -6.58 4.46 -18.30
CA GLU A 223 -7.78 4.64 -19.12
C GLU A 223 -7.62 5.80 -20.10
N SER A 224 -7.18 6.97 -19.63
CA SER A 224 -6.95 8.16 -20.45
C SER A 224 -5.93 7.91 -21.57
N ALA A 225 -4.85 7.20 -21.25
CA ALA A 225 -3.81 6.88 -22.24
C ALA A 225 -4.34 5.94 -23.32
N ILE A 226 -5.10 4.92 -22.93
CA ILE A 226 -5.73 3.99 -23.87
C ILE A 226 -6.77 4.74 -24.72
N GLN A 227 -7.64 5.55 -24.12
CA GLN A 227 -8.65 6.32 -24.86
C GLN A 227 -8.01 7.25 -25.89
N SER A 228 -6.96 7.98 -25.50
CA SER A 228 -6.22 8.90 -26.38
C SER A 228 -5.64 8.19 -27.58
N PHE A 229 -5.02 7.01 -27.38
CA PHE A 229 -4.51 6.19 -28.48
C PHE A 229 -5.60 5.80 -29.50
N TYR A 230 -6.81 5.51 -29.02
CA TYR A 230 -7.93 5.11 -29.90
C TYR A 230 -8.63 6.28 -30.58
N LEU A 231 -8.79 7.42 -29.91
CA LEU A 231 -9.38 8.63 -30.49
C LEU A 231 -8.47 9.22 -31.57
N ASN A 232 -7.15 9.22 -31.35
CA ASN A 232 -6.15 9.68 -32.31
C ASN A 232 -5.98 8.73 -33.52
N LYS A 233 -6.46 7.48 -33.43
CA LYS A 233 -6.54 6.51 -34.55
C LYS A 233 -7.90 6.50 -35.27
N SER A 234 -8.62 7.63 -35.29
CA SER A 234 -9.82 7.77 -36.14
C SER A 234 -9.52 7.30 -37.57
N PRO A 235 -10.38 6.48 -38.20
CA PRO A 235 -10.10 5.91 -39.52
C PRO A 235 -9.98 7.03 -40.56
N PRO A 236 -9.19 6.83 -41.65
CA PRO A 236 -9.27 7.74 -42.79
C PRO A 236 -10.74 7.84 -43.20
N LYS A 237 -11.21 9.07 -43.37
CA LYS A 237 -12.51 9.34 -43.98
C LYS A 237 -12.47 8.72 -45.37
N ASN A 238 -13.23 7.64 -45.58
CA ASN A 238 -13.64 7.24 -46.91
C ASN A 238 -14.82 8.10 -47.33
#